data_AF-A0A6L7JHD6-F1
#
_entry.id   AF-A0A6L7JHD6-F1
#
_cell.length_a   1.000
_cell.length_b   1.000
_cell.length_c   1.000
_cell.angle_alpha   90.00
_cell.angle_beta   90.00
_cell.angle_gamma   90.00
#
_symmetry.space_group_name_H-M   'P 1'
#
loop_
_entity.id
_entity.type
_entity.pdbx_description
1 polymer ?
#
loop_
_entity_poly.entity_id
_entity_poly.type
_entity_poly.pdbx_seq_one_letter_code
_entity_poly.pdbx_strand_id
1 'polypeptide(L)'
;MSADRLDFTVPSKGRIGEQTMAMLARCGLAVSMRSPRSYAGTVPALPGVAAHLQRASDIVEQVRSGNADLGITGRDILAESGAGSDEVVILWDDLGYSRARLAIAVPDAWVDVVSVADLAEVALELRGGGRALRVATSFPALTRNFLIEHGVYNLRVVNTSGSVEAAPSLGSADIVCDIVETGSALRQNRLRELPDGVVMRSAACLIGNVAALRADSAKRELAGRMLEYVEAHLAAAEAYTITANVSGASPEAVAASILGDLDLSGIKGPTVSPVYEKSGQASWYAITVTIARDRLIDAVAHLRSAGAASIIARRVDYLFGESSAAKARMLEKLGIGE
;
A
#
# COMPACT_ATOMS: atom_id res chain seq x y z
N MET A 1 -16.96 15.95 20.55
CA MET A 1 -15.96 16.07 19.48
C MET A 1 -15.97 17.52 19.03
N SER A 2 -14.82 18.17 18.92
CA SER A 2 -14.74 19.57 18.45
C SER A 2 -15.07 19.58 16.97
N ALA A 3 -15.97 20.45 16.51
CA ALA A 3 -16.48 20.47 15.14
C ALA A 3 -15.39 20.70 14.07
N ASP A 4 -14.19 21.18 14.45
CA ASP A 4 -13.13 21.58 13.51
C ASP A 4 -11.92 20.64 13.45
N ARG A 5 -12.04 19.39 13.94
CA ARG A 5 -10.90 18.46 14.05
C ARG A 5 -11.14 17.20 13.22
N LEU A 6 -10.13 16.81 12.44
CA LEU A 6 -10.10 15.52 11.73
C LEU A 6 -9.61 14.42 12.68
N ASP A 7 -10.42 13.41 12.91
CA ASP A 7 -10.09 12.22 13.69
C ASP A 7 -9.57 11.10 12.77
N PHE A 8 -8.29 10.77 12.92
CA PHE A 8 -7.58 9.79 12.10
C PHE A 8 -7.23 8.57 12.96
N THR A 9 -7.58 7.36 12.52
CA THR A 9 -7.24 6.13 13.24
C THR A 9 -6.19 5.30 12.51
N VAL A 10 -5.23 4.76 13.27
CA VAL A 10 -4.15 3.92 12.74
C VAL A 10 -3.99 2.65 13.56
N PRO A 11 -3.44 1.57 12.98
CA PRO A 11 -3.28 0.31 13.71
C PRO A 11 -2.32 0.46 14.89
N SER A 12 -2.75 -0.03 16.04
CA SER A 12 -2.12 0.11 17.35
C SER A 12 -0.93 -0.81 17.59
N LYS A 13 -0.91 -1.97 16.93
CA LYS A 13 0.06 -3.05 17.20
C LYS A 13 0.22 -3.97 15.99
N GLY A 14 1.22 -4.85 16.11
CA GLY A 14 1.56 -5.83 15.08
C GLY A 14 2.29 -5.19 13.90
N ARG A 15 2.68 -6.03 12.94
CA ARG A 15 3.48 -5.63 11.78
C ARG A 15 2.88 -4.45 11.01
N ILE A 16 1.56 -4.48 10.77
CA ILE A 16 0.89 -3.38 10.07
C ILE A 16 1.00 -2.07 10.85
N GLY A 17 0.81 -2.07 12.17
CA GLY A 17 0.91 -0.85 12.98
C GLY A 17 2.32 -0.25 13.01
N GLU A 18 3.34 -1.09 13.19
CA GLU A 18 4.75 -0.66 13.14
C GLU A 18 5.09 -0.06 11.76
N GLN A 19 4.65 -0.73 10.69
CA GLN A 19 4.86 -0.25 9.32
C GLN A 19 4.08 1.04 9.04
N THR A 20 2.85 1.19 9.56
CA THR A 20 2.05 2.40 9.44
C THR A 20 2.75 3.58 10.10
N MET A 21 3.20 3.44 11.35
CA MET A 21 3.90 4.50 12.08
C MET A 21 5.19 4.91 11.38
N ALA A 22 5.97 3.93 10.89
CA ALA A 22 7.18 4.18 10.13
C ALA A 22 6.89 4.86 8.78
N MET A 23 5.83 4.45 8.07
CA MET A 23 5.42 5.04 6.80
C MET A 23 4.97 6.49 6.98
N LEU A 24 4.12 6.77 7.96
CA LEU A 24 3.67 8.12 8.26
C LEU A 24 4.84 9.03 8.63
N ALA A 25 5.80 8.53 9.42
CA ALA A 25 7.02 9.29 9.75
C ALA A 25 7.85 9.63 8.49
N ARG A 26 8.01 8.68 7.56
CA ARG A 26 8.71 8.93 6.29
C ARG A 26 7.97 9.90 5.37
N CYS A 27 6.64 9.95 5.46
CA CYS A 27 5.82 10.94 4.76
C CYS A 27 5.80 12.31 5.47
N GLY A 28 6.56 12.50 6.56
CA GLY A 28 6.55 13.75 7.32
C GLY A 28 5.29 13.95 8.17
N LEU A 29 4.45 12.92 8.25
CA LEU A 29 3.17 12.87 8.97
C LEU A 29 3.31 12.08 10.26
N ALA A 30 4.48 12.17 10.92
CA ALA A 30 4.76 11.42 12.13
C ALA A 30 3.68 11.64 13.20
N VAL A 31 3.16 10.54 13.74
CA VAL A 31 2.17 10.58 14.83
C VAL A 31 2.92 10.79 16.15
N SER A 32 2.63 11.91 16.81
CA SER A 32 3.17 12.25 18.12
C SER A 32 2.21 11.80 19.22
N MET A 33 2.59 10.77 19.97
CA MET A 33 1.81 10.27 21.10
C MET A 33 2.09 11.11 22.35
N ARG A 34 1.05 11.39 23.16
CA ARG A 34 1.22 12.11 24.44
C ARG A 34 2.10 11.35 25.44
N SER A 35 2.06 10.02 25.39
CA SER A 35 2.90 9.12 26.16
C SER A 35 2.95 7.75 25.46
N PRO A 36 3.92 6.88 25.79
CA PRO A 36 4.00 5.53 25.22
C PRO A 36 2.79 4.64 25.50
N ARG A 37 1.98 4.97 26.52
CA ARG A 37 0.75 4.25 26.89
C ARG A 37 -0.52 4.95 26.40
N SER A 38 -0.40 6.11 25.76
CA SER A 38 -1.55 6.83 25.23
C SER A 38 -2.10 6.09 24.01
N TYR A 39 -3.42 6.11 23.86
CA TYR A 39 -4.11 5.68 22.64
C TYR A 39 -4.44 6.86 21.72
N ALA A 40 -4.20 8.09 22.18
CA ALA A 40 -4.44 9.31 21.43
C ALA A 40 -3.15 10.12 21.24
N GLY A 41 -3.00 10.69 20.06
CA GLY A 41 -1.88 11.52 19.64
C GLY A 41 -2.32 12.61 18.66
N THR A 42 -1.34 13.28 18.08
CA THR A 42 -1.54 14.32 17.06
C THR A 42 -0.62 14.07 15.89
N VAL A 43 -0.90 14.71 14.75
CA VAL A 43 0.04 14.79 13.62
C VAL A 43 0.55 16.24 13.56
N PRO A 44 1.73 16.57 14.13
CA PRO A 44 2.17 17.96 14.27
C PRO A 44 2.29 18.72 12.94
N ALA A 45 2.62 18.01 11.85
CA ALA A 45 2.70 18.59 10.50
C ALA A 45 1.33 19.00 9.93
N LEU A 46 0.23 18.47 10.48
CA LEU A 46 -1.14 18.81 10.11
C LEU A 46 -1.93 19.20 11.38
N PRO A 47 -1.76 20.44 11.87
CA PRO A 47 -2.58 20.96 12.97
C PRO A 47 -4.08 20.80 12.63
N GLY A 48 -4.85 20.27 13.58
CA GLY A 48 -6.24 19.90 13.34
C GLY A 48 -6.47 18.40 13.11
N VAL A 49 -5.41 17.59 12.99
CA VAL A 49 -5.51 16.12 12.94
C VAL A 49 -5.20 15.51 14.31
N ALA A 50 -6.16 14.78 14.87
CA ALA A 50 -5.97 13.90 16.01
C ALA A 50 -5.78 12.45 15.53
N ALA A 51 -4.78 11.76 16.08
CA ALA A 51 -4.51 10.37 15.77
C ALA A 51 -4.96 9.46 16.91
N HIS A 52 -5.60 8.33 16.59
CA HIS A 52 -6.04 7.33 17.56
C HIS A 52 -5.56 5.94 17.17
N LEU A 53 -4.94 5.24 18.12
CA LEU A 53 -4.48 3.87 17.94
C LEU A 53 -5.66 2.90 18.15
N GLN A 54 -5.94 2.06 17.15
CA GLN A 54 -7.01 1.04 17.20
C GLN A 54 -6.52 -0.33 16.73
N ARG A 55 -7.25 -1.41 17.00
CA ARG A 55 -6.93 -2.70 16.34
C ARG A 55 -7.30 -2.57 14.87
N ALA A 56 -6.49 -3.13 13.96
CA ALA A 56 -6.76 -3.03 12.52
C ALA A 56 -8.16 -3.54 12.15
N SER A 57 -8.63 -4.59 12.83
CA SER A 57 -9.99 -5.15 12.72
C SER A 57 -11.11 -4.16 13.05
N ASP A 58 -10.84 -3.19 13.91
CA ASP A 58 -11.85 -2.28 14.47
C ASP A 58 -11.91 -0.97 13.67
N ILE A 59 -10.86 -0.66 12.88
CA ILE A 59 -10.71 0.61 12.15
C ILE A 59 -11.81 0.81 11.12
N VAL A 60 -12.18 -0.24 10.38
CA VAL A 60 -13.24 -0.13 9.36
C VAL A 60 -14.54 0.34 9.99
N GLU A 61 -14.90 -0.23 11.14
CA GLU A 61 -16.13 0.13 11.84
C GLU A 61 -16.05 1.52 12.47
N GLN A 62 -14.89 1.92 13.02
CA GLN A 62 -14.71 3.29 13.53
C GLN A 62 -14.90 4.34 12.43
N VAL A 63 -14.39 4.06 11.23
CA VAL A 63 -14.57 4.95 10.08
C VAL A 63 -16.01 4.89 9.60
N ARG A 64 -16.60 3.70 9.43
CA ARG A 64 -17.99 3.53 8.98
C ARG A 64 -18.99 4.26 9.89
N SER A 65 -18.85 4.14 11.20
CA SER A 65 -19.75 4.73 12.19
C SER A 65 -19.55 6.24 12.38
N GLY A 66 -18.56 6.85 11.70
CA GLY A 66 -18.22 8.27 11.85
C GLY A 66 -17.52 8.62 13.18
N ASN A 67 -17.04 7.63 13.94
CA ASN A 67 -16.22 7.86 15.14
C ASN A 67 -14.79 8.28 14.77
N ALA A 68 -14.34 7.92 13.57
CA ALA A 68 -13.14 8.43 12.92
C ALA A 68 -13.49 8.91 11.50
N ASP A 69 -12.83 9.96 11.05
CA ASP A 69 -13.00 10.50 9.70
C ASP A 69 -12.13 9.75 8.68
N LEU A 70 -10.92 9.36 9.09
CA LEU A 70 -9.94 8.64 8.28
C LEU A 70 -9.41 7.41 9.03
N GLY A 71 -8.98 6.39 8.31
CA GLY A 71 -8.36 5.20 8.90
C GLY A 71 -7.34 4.52 7.99
N ILE A 72 -6.27 3.96 8.56
CA ILE A 72 -5.38 3.03 7.84
C ILE A 72 -5.67 1.60 8.30
N THR A 73 -5.97 0.70 7.37
CA THR A 73 -6.21 -0.73 7.66
C THR A 73 -5.77 -1.60 6.48
N GLY A 74 -5.98 -2.92 6.56
CA GLY A 74 -5.76 -3.84 5.44
C GLY A 74 -6.95 -3.88 4.48
N ARG A 75 -6.68 -3.99 3.17
CA ARG A 75 -7.73 -4.18 2.16
C ARG A 75 -8.56 -5.44 2.40
N ASP A 76 -7.94 -6.49 2.91
CA ASP A 76 -8.59 -7.73 3.36
C ASP A 76 -9.61 -7.47 4.47
N ILE A 77 -9.26 -6.71 5.50
CA ILE A 77 -10.14 -6.35 6.61
C ILE A 77 -11.32 -5.50 6.11
N LEU A 78 -11.05 -4.54 5.22
CA LEU A 78 -12.08 -3.74 4.60
C LEU A 78 -13.06 -4.59 3.78
N ALA A 79 -12.54 -5.48 2.94
CA ALA A 79 -13.35 -6.33 2.08
C ALA A 79 -14.20 -7.33 2.90
N GLU A 80 -13.63 -7.89 3.98
CA GLU A 80 -14.34 -8.79 4.89
C GLU A 80 -15.43 -8.10 5.70
N SER A 81 -15.22 -6.83 6.07
CA SER A 81 -16.20 -6.03 6.80
C SER A 81 -17.45 -5.69 5.97
N GLY A 82 -17.47 -6.04 4.69
CA GLY A 82 -18.58 -5.84 3.76
C GLY A 82 -18.18 -4.93 2.60
N ALA A 83 -18.26 -5.45 1.38
CA ALA A 83 -18.14 -4.68 0.15
C ALA A 83 -19.41 -3.84 -0.09
N GLY A 84 -19.25 -2.53 -0.37
CA GLY A 84 -20.33 -1.68 -0.88
C GLY A 84 -21.15 -0.91 0.16
N SER A 85 -20.60 -0.62 1.33
CA SER A 85 -21.21 0.36 2.23
C SER A 85 -20.84 1.77 1.75
N ASP A 86 -21.82 2.56 1.31
CA ASP A 86 -21.66 3.93 0.78
C ASP A 86 -21.02 4.90 1.80
N GLU A 87 -20.85 4.46 3.05
CA GLU A 87 -20.28 5.22 4.14
C GLU A 87 -18.74 5.23 4.14
N VAL A 88 -18.06 4.23 3.57
CA VAL A 88 -16.58 4.12 3.58
C VAL A 88 -16.01 4.13 2.17
N VAL A 89 -15.07 5.05 1.93
CA VAL A 89 -14.36 5.18 0.65
C VAL A 89 -12.89 4.84 0.81
N ILE A 90 -12.33 4.09 -0.15
CA ILE A 90 -10.88 3.92 -0.27
C ILE A 90 -10.29 5.19 -0.88
N LEU A 91 -9.48 5.91 -0.12
CA LEU A 91 -8.79 7.12 -0.58
C LEU A 91 -7.43 6.78 -1.22
N TRP A 92 -6.77 5.74 -0.70
CA TRP A 92 -5.55 5.17 -1.27
C TRP A 92 -5.54 3.67 -1.07
N ASP A 93 -5.37 2.87 -2.12
CA ASP A 93 -5.59 1.42 -2.09
C ASP A 93 -4.34 0.61 -1.72
N ASP A 94 -3.15 1.03 -2.12
CA ASP A 94 -1.88 0.37 -1.75
C ASP A 94 -0.83 1.39 -1.28
N LEU A 95 -0.65 1.49 0.04
CA LEU A 95 0.36 2.36 0.66
C LEU A 95 1.80 1.83 0.53
N GLY A 96 2.02 0.75 -0.23
CA GLY A 96 3.33 0.17 -0.52
C GLY A 96 3.86 -0.78 0.55
N TYR A 97 3.06 -1.15 1.54
CA TYR A 97 3.46 -2.05 2.63
C TYR A 97 2.33 -2.97 3.08
N SER A 98 2.66 -3.91 3.98
CA SER A 98 1.76 -4.96 4.44
C SER A 98 1.13 -5.78 3.29
N ARG A 99 1.84 -5.89 2.15
CA ARG A 99 1.37 -6.65 0.98
C ARG A 99 1.31 -8.14 1.32
N ALA A 100 0.17 -8.75 1.04
CA ALA A 100 -0.08 -10.17 1.25
C ALA A 100 -1.19 -10.67 0.30
N ARG A 101 -1.52 -11.95 0.38
CA ARG A 101 -2.69 -12.53 -0.29
C ARG A 101 -3.47 -13.37 0.70
N LEU A 102 -4.80 -13.28 0.67
CA LEU A 102 -5.67 -14.23 1.33
C LEU A 102 -5.77 -15.45 0.41
N ALA A 103 -5.37 -16.62 0.88
CA ALA A 103 -5.30 -17.82 0.03
C ALA A 103 -5.79 -19.07 0.74
N ILE A 104 -6.39 -19.96 -0.05
CA ILE A 104 -6.74 -21.33 0.33
C ILE A 104 -5.47 -22.17 0.40
N ALA A 105 -5.27 -22.86 1.52
CA ALA A 105 -4.19 -23.80 1.70
C ALA A 105 -4.69 -25.14 2.23
N VAL A 106 -4.13 -26.21 1.68
CA VAL A 106 -4.48 -27.62 1.93
C VAL A 106 -3.30 -28.35 2.58
N PRO A 107 -3.53 -29.47 3.29
CA PRO A 107 -2.44 -30.32 3.75
C PRO A 107 -1.52 -30.78 2.62
N ASP A 108 -0.21 -30.77 2.85
CA ASP A 108 0.79 -31.28 1.89
C ASP A 108 0.55 -32.76 1.54
N ALA A 109 -0.06 -33.52 2.46
CA ALA A 109 -0.43 -34.91 2.27
C ALA A 109 -1.56 -35.10 1.24
N TRP A 110 -2.31 -34.06 0.88
CA TRP A 110 -3.35 -34.10 -0.14
C TRP A 110 -2.70 -33.91 -1.51
N VAL A 111 -1.98 -34.93 -1.97
CA VAL A 111 -1.12 -34.85 -3.17
C VAL A 111 -1.94 -34.61 -4.44
N ASP A 112 -3.15 -35.17 -4.50
CA ASP A 112 -4.03 -35.11 -5.68
C ASP A 112 -4.90 -33.84 -5.75
N VAL A 113 -4.88 -32.99 -4.72
CA VAL A 113 -5.73 -31.77 -4.65
C VAL A 113 -4.95 -30.56 -5.14
N VAL A 114 -4.84 -30.35 -6.44
CA VAL A 114 -3.98 -29.30 -7.03
C VAL A 114 -4.72 -28.01 -7.41
N SER A 115 -6.04 -28.01 -7.31
CA SER A 115 -6.92 -26.90 -7.67
C SER A 115 -8.10 -26.74 -6.70
N VAL A 116 -8.80 -25.61 -6.78
CA VAL A 116 -10.06 -25.40 -6.04
C VAL A 116 -11.17 -26.33 -6.58
N ALA A 117 -11.11 -26.73 -7.85
CA ALA A 117 -12.06 -27.70 -8.42
C ALA A 117 -11.94 -29.07 -7.72
N ASP A 118 -10.72 -29.52 -7.42
CA ASP A 118 -10.49 -30.77 -6.68
C ASP A 118 -11.08 -30.70 -5.25
N LEU A 119 -11.11 -29.51 -4.63
CA LEU A 119 -11.78 -29.33 -3.33
C LEU A 119 -13.30 -29.54 -3.41
N ALA A 120 -13.93 -29.28 -4.57
CA ALA A 120 -15.35 -29.56 -4.74
C ALA A 120 -15.61 -31.07 -4.70
N GLU A 121 -14.74 -31.88 -5.31
CA GLU A 121 -14.80 -33.34 -5.23
C GLU A 121 -14.60 -33.83 -3.80
N VAL A 122 -13.57 -33.34 -3.10
CA VAL A 122 -13.35 -33.65 -1.67
C VAL A 122 -14.59 -33.29 -0.84
N ALA A 123 -15.18 -32.11 -1.06
CA ALA A 123 -16.36 -31.68 -0.33
C ALA A 123 -17.57 -32.60 -0.57
N LEU A 124 -17.72 -33.17 -1.77
CA LEU A 124 -18.75 -34.15 -2.10
C LEU A 124 -18.49 -35.51 -1.43
N GLU A 125 -17.26 -35.99 -1.41
CA GLU A 125 -16.88 -37.22 -0.70
C GLU A 125 -17.17 -37.12 0.80
N LEU A 126 -16.75 -36.01 1.41
CA LEU A 126 -17.03 -35.72 2.82
C LEU A 126 -18.53 -35.68 3.11
N ARG A 127 -19.33 -35.14 2.17
CA ARG A 127 -20.80 -35.13 2.25
C ARG A 127 -21.36 -36.54 2.30
N GLY A 128 -20.84 -37.45 1.46
CA GLY A 128 -21.20 -38.86 1.47
C GLY A 128 -20.92 -39.54 2.82
N GLY A 129 -19.87 -39.09 3.51
CA GLY A 129 -19.54 -39.47 4.88
C GLY A 129 -20.26 -38.69 5.98
N GLY A 130 -21.26 -37.86 5.65
CA GLY A 130 -22.08 -37.13 6.61
C GLY A 130 -21.44 -35.88 7.23
N ARG A 131 -20.37 -35.33 6.66
CA ARG A 131 -19.72 -34.10 7.16
C ARG A 131 -19.43 -33.07 6.06
N ALA A 132 -19.29 -31.82 6.46
CA ALA A 132 -18.87 -30.73 5.56
C ALA A 132 -17.34 -30.59 5.54
N LEU A 133 -16.79 -30.04 4.45
CA LEU A 133 -15.41 -29.57 4.38
C LEU A 133 -15.24 -28.38 5.34
N ARG A 134 -14.39 -28.51 6.35
CA ARG A 134 -14.18 -27.46 7.36
C ARG A 134 -13.02 -26.56 6.95
N VAL A 135 -13.27 -25.26 6.91
CA VAL A 135 -12.27 -24.25 6.51
C VAL A 135 -12.04 -23.30 7.67
N ALA A 136 -10.84 -23.31 8.25
CA ALA A 136 -10.47 -22.34 9.28
C ALA A 136 -10.04 -21.02 8.64
N THR A 137 -10.56 -19.90 9.14
CA THR A 137 -10.22 -18.56 8.65
C THR A 137 -10.64 -17.47 9.64
N SER A 138 -9.97 -16.32 9.61
CA SER A 138 -10.46 -15.07 10.20
C SER A 138 -11.26 -14.20 9.20
N PHE A 139 -11.44 -14.67 7.95
CA PHE A 139 -12.13 -13.97 6.85
C PHE A 139 -13.32 -14.80 6.35
N PRO A 140 -14.33 -15.05 7.21
CA PRO A 140 -15.40 -15.99 6.91
C PRO A 140 -16.28 -15.60 5.72
N ALA A 141 -16.54 -14.32 5.48
CA ALA A 141 -17.36 -13.86 4.37
C ALA A 141 -16.61 -14.05 3.05
N LEU A 142 -15.37 -13.55 2.94
CA LEU A 142 -14.56 -13.67 1.73
C LEU A 142 -14.29 -15.14 1.38
N THR A 143 -13.93 -15.94 2.38
CA THR A 143 -13.64 -17.37 2.19
C THR A 143 -14.87 -18.13 1.70
N ARG A 144 -16.04 -17.89 2.32
CA ARG A 144 -17.29 -18.53 1.92
C ARG A 144 -17.67 -18.15 0.49
N ASN A 145 -17.64 -16.86 0.17
CA ASN A 145 -18.05 -16.37 -1.15
C ASN A 145 -17.16 -16.97 -2.25
N PHE A 146 -15.84 -16.93 -2.04
CA PHE A 146 -14.87 -17.52 -2.98
C PHE A 146 -15.14 -19.00 -3.23
N LEU A 147 -15.29 -19.81 -2.18
CA LEU A 147 -15.51 -21.25 -2.32
C LEU A 147 -16.85 -21.58 -3.01
N ILE A 148 -17.91 -20.84 -2.70
CA ILE A 148 -19.22 -20.99 -3.34
C ILE A 148 -19.15 -20.63 -4.83
N GLU A 149 -18.48 -19.54 -5.19
CA GLU A 149 -18.26 -19.11 -6.58
C GLU A 149 -17.50 -20.17 -7.39
N HIS A 150 -16.65 -20.97 -6.74
CA HIS A 150 -15.90 -22.07 -7.34
C HIS A 150 -16.57 -23.45 -7.18
N GLY A 151 -17.85 -23.50 -6.82
CA GLY A 151 -18.65 -24.74 -6.80
C GLY A 151 -18.51 -25.61 -5.54
N VAL A 152 -17.81 -25.13 -4.51
CA VAL A 152 -17.64 -25.85 -3.23
C VAL A 152 -18.78 -25.47 -2.28
N TYR A 153 -19.88 -26.22 -2.31
CA TYR A 153 -21.09 -25.88 -1.53
C TYR A 153 -21.18 -26.56 -0.15
N ASN A 154 -20.62 -27.77 0.02
CA ASN A 154 -20.69 -28.53 1.27
C ASN A 154 -19.53 -28.14 2.22
N LEU A 155 -19.55 -26.90 2.72
CA LEU A 155 -18.51 -26.37 3.59
C LEU A 155 -19.04 -25.89 4.94
N ARG A 156 -18.16 -25.91 5.94
CA ARG A 156 -18.36 -25.27 7.25
C ARG A 156 -17.18 -24.35 7.52
N VAL A 157 -17.44 -23.05 7.54
CA VAL A 157 -16.44 -22.07 7.96
C VAL A 157 -16.27 -22.12 9.48
N VAL A 158 -15.04 -22.32 9.92
CA VAL A 158 -14.62 -22.28 11.32
C VAL A 158 -13.93 -20.94 11.55
N ASN A 159 -14.67 -19.98 12.12
CA ASN A 159 -14.12 -18.68 12.44
C ASN A 159 -13.12 -18.82 13.58
N THR A 160 -11.85 -18.51 13.33
CA THR A 160 -10.77 -18.57 14.32
C THR A 160 -9.90 -17.33 14.23
N SER A 161 -9.56 -16.76 15.38
CA SER A 161 -8.68 -15.61 15.50
C SER A 161 -7.32 -16.06 16.03
N GLY A 162 -6.34 -16.15 15.11
CA GLY A 162 -4.96 -16.52 15.41
C GLY A 162 -4.65 -18.01 15.24
N SER A 163 -3.42 -18.30 14.80
CA SER A 163 -2.91 -19.65 14.50
C SER A 163 -3.86 -20.48 13.62
N VAL A 164 -4.38 -19.86 12.55
CA VAL A 164 -5.31 -20.51 11.61
C VAL A 164 -4.65 -21.75 11.00
N GLU A 165 -3.35 -21.64 10.71
CA GLU A 165 -2.50 -22.68 10.14
C GLU A 165 -2.37 -23.94 11.02
N ALA A 166 -2.63 -23.85 12.33
CA ALA A 166 -2.63 -25.00 13.23
C ALA A 166 -3.97 -25.77 13.25
N ALA A 167 -5.05 -25.19 12.71
CA ALA A 167 -6.38 -25.80 12.78
C ALA A 167 -6.46 -27.20 12.14
N PRO A 168 -5.79 -27.48 11.00
CA PRO A 168 -5.78 -28.83 10.42
C PRO A 168 -5.09 -29.86 11.30
N SER A 169 -3.93 -29.55 11.88
CA SER A 169 -3.18 -30.48 12.72
C SER A 169 -3.86 -30.76 14.06
N LEU A 170 -4.62 -29.79 14.57
CA LEU A 170 -5.48 -29.93 15.76
C LEU A 170 -6.83 -30.62 15.45
N GLY A 171 -7.11 -30.90 14.18
CA GLY A 171 -8.34 -31.57 13.74
C GLY A 171 -9.60 -30.70 13.81
N SER A 172 -9.48 -29.40 14.05
CA SER A 172 -10.61 -28.46 14.12
C SER A 172 -11.08 -27.99 12.73
N ALA A 173 -10.21 -28.06 11.73
CA ALA A 173 -10.54 -27.84 10.32
C ALA A 173 -9.88 -28.89 9.40
N ASP A 174 -10.27 -28.93 8.13
CA ASP A 174 -9.65 -29.79 7.12
C ASP A 174 -8.63 -29.00 6.27
N ILE A 175 -8.97 -27.74 5.96
CA ILE A 175 -8.13 -26.79 5.20
C ILE A 175 -8.18 -25.41 5.85
N VAL A 176 -7.36 -24.46 5.37
CA VAL A 176 -7.34 -23.08 5.87
C VAL A 176 -7.52 -22.07 4.75
N CYS A 177 -8.04 -20.90 5.09
CA CYS A 177 -7.97 -19.70 4.27
C CYS A 177 -7.37 -18.58 5.13
N ASP A 178 -6.13 -18.18 4.85
CA ASP A 178 -5.42 -17.22 5.70
C ASP A 178 -4.50 -16.28 4.89
N ILE A 179 -4.00 -15.25 5.56
CA ILE A 179 -3.09 -14.27 5.00
C ILE A 179 -1.70 -14.87 4.80
N VAL A 180 -1.25 -14.88 3.55
CA VAL A 180 0.04 -15.39 3.14
C VAL A 180 0.92 -14.26 2.59
N GLU A 181 2.07 -14.07 3.24
CA GLU A 181 3.14 -13.22 2.74
C GLU A 181 4.17 -14.07 1.97
N THR A 182 4.98 -14.82 2.73
CA THR A 182 6.08 -15.65 2.20
C THR A 182 5.76 -17.15 2.13
N GLY A 183 4.62 -17.58 2.69
CA GLY A 183 4.25 -19.00 2.79
C GLY A 183 4.99 -19.78 3.87
N SER A 184 5.86 -19.14 4.68
CA SER A 184 6.63 -19.86 5.72
C SER A 184 5.75 -20.48 6.81
N ALA A 185 4.70 -19.78 7.27
CA ALA A 185 3.78 -20.31 8.28
C ALA A 185 3.03 -21.56 7.80
N LEU A 186 2.57 -21.54 6.54
CA LEU A 186 1.92 -22.70 5.90
C LEU A 186 2.88 -23.89 5.83
N ARG A 187 4.10 -23.70 5.32
CA ARG A 187 5.11 -24.76 5.22
C ARG A 187 5.48 -25.37 6.58
N GLN A 188 5.61 -24.54 7.62
CA GLN A 188 5.88 -25.02 8.98
C GLN A 188 4.75 -25.91 9.54
N ASN A 189 3.53 -25.73 9.04
CA ASN A 189 2.35 -26.52 9.42
C ASN A 189 2.01 -27.61 8.39
N ARG A 190 2.91 -27.90 7.43
CA ARG A 190 2.72 -28.90 6.37
C ARG A 190 1.49 -28.61 5.51
N LEU A 191 1.31 -27.33 5.19
CA LEU A 191 0.27 -26.83 4.31
C LEU A 191 0.90 -26.22 3.06
N ARG A 192 0.20 -26.36 1.92
CA ARG A 192 0.52 -25.69 0.66
C ARG A 192 -0.66 -24.91 0.15
N GLU A 193 -0.37 -23.78 -0.48
CA GLU A 193 -1.36 -22.98 -1.19
C GLU A 193 -1.83 -23.72 -2.45
N LEU A 194 -3.11 -23.56 -2.78
CA LEU A 194 -3.60 -23.90 -4.11
C LEU A 194 -3.25 -22.75 -5.07
N PRO A 195 -2.65 -23.02 -6.26
CA PRO A 195 -2.26 -21.97 -7.20
C PRO A 195 -3.42 -21.07 -7.66
N ASP A 196 -4.61 -21.65 -7.83
CA ASP A 196 -5.86 -20.99 -8.16
C ASP A 196 -6.68 -20.58 -6.92
N GLY A 197 -6.19 -20.88 -5.71
CA GLY A 197 -6.85 -20.60 -4.44
C GLY A 197 -6.58 -19.19 -3.88
N VAL A 198 -6.16 -18.23 -4.70
CA VAL A 198 -5.92 -16.85 -4.24
C VAL A 198 -7.25 -16.10 -4.18
N VAL A 199 -7.81 -15.96 -2.98
CA VAL A 199 -9.08 -15.28 -2.72
C VAL A 199 -8.99 -13.80 -3.04
N MET A 200 -7.94 -13.14 -2.53
CA MET A 200 -7.66 -11.74 -2.87
C MET A 200 -6.22 -11.35 -2.58
N ARG A 201 -5.76 -10.29 -3.24
CA ARG A 201 -4.52 -9.59 -2.88
C ARG A 201 -4.83 -8.42 -1.96
N SER A 202 -4.02 -8.27 -0.92
CA SER A 202 -4.21 -7.26 0.12
C SER A 202 -2.94 -6.43 0.31
N ALA A 203 -3.14 -5.19 0.74
CA ALA A 203 -2.10 -4.26 1.17
C ALA A 203 -2.71 -3.32 2.21
N ALA A 204 -1.88 -2.54 2.90
CA ALA A 204 -2.40 -1.45 3.72
C ALA A 204 -3.01 -0.36 2.82
N CYS A 205 -4.20 0.10 3.18
CA CYS A 205 -4.95 1.15 2.49
C CYS A 205 -5.36 2.28 3.44
N LEU A 206 -5.58 3.46 2.89
CA LEU A 206 -6.19 4.60 3.57
C LEU A 206 -7.67 4.68 3.17
N ILE A 207 -8.54 4.65 4.16
CA ILE A 207 -9.99 4.77 4.02
C ILE A 207 -10.50 6.06 4.67
N GLY A 208 -11.67 6.53 4.24
CA GLY A 208 -12.34 7.70 4.81
C GLY A 208 -13.84 7.52 4.92
N ASN A 209 -14.45 8.24 5.87
CA ASN A 209 -15.90 8.30 6.02
C ASN A 209 -16.48 9.29 5.01
N VAL A 210 -17.37 8.82 4.14
CA VAL A 210 -17.96 9.61 3.05
C VAL A 210 -18.80 10.77 3.59
N ALA A 211 -19.63 10.53 4.61
CA ALA A 211 -20.51 11.55 5.17
C ALA A 211 -19.74 12.67 5.87
N ALA A 212 -18.74 12.32 6.68
CA ALA A 212 -17.89 13.27 7.40
C ALA A 212 -17.09 14.15 6.43
N LEU A 213 -16.48 13.54 5.40
CA LEU A 213 -15.77 14.29 4.37
C LEU A 213 -16.75 15.10 3.50
N ARG A 214 -18.00 14.68 3.26
CA ARG A 214 -18.97 15.51 2.52
C ARG A 214 -19.49 16.70 3.34
N ALA A 215 -19.64 16.54 4.65
CA ALA A 215 -20.25 17.56 5.50
C ALA A 215 -19.30 18.72 5.82
N ASP A 216 -17.99 18.46 5.89
CA ASP A 216 -17.03 19.40 6.47
C ASP A 216 -15.85 19.68 5.53
N SER A 217 -15.76 20.93 5.05
CA SER A 217 -14.68 21.37 4.16
C SER A 217 -13.32 21.43 4.82
N ALA A 218 -13.23 21.71 6.12
CA ALA A 218 -11.97 21.75 6.85
C ALA A 218 -11.40 20.33 6.99
N LYS A 219 -12.24 19.35 7.32
CA LYS A 219 -11.84 17.93 7.31
C LYS A 219 -11.41 17.46 5.94
N ARG A 220 -12.14 17.81 4.87
CA ARG A 220 -11.71 17.49 3.50
C ARG A 220 -10.36 18.07 3.16
N GLU A 221 -10.11 19.32 3.53
CA GLU A 221 -8.85 19.96 3.21
C GLU A 221 -7.69 19.27 3.93
N LEU A 222 -7.86 18.93 5.21
CA LEU A 222 -6.87 18.14 5.97
C LEU A 222 -6.64 16.75 5.36
N ALA A 223 -7.69 16.05 4.95
CA ALA A 223 -7.60 14.76 4.27
C ALA A 223 -6.87 14.88 2.92
N GLY A 224 -7.17 15.92 2.16
CA GLY A 224 -6.51 16.22 0.88
C GLY A 224 -5.02 16.48 1.04
N ARG A 225 -4.63 17.28 2.04
CA ARG A 225 -3.20 17.55 2.35
C ARG A 225 -2.48 16.28 2.81
N MET A 226 -3.13 15.43 3.60
CA MET A 226 -2.58 14.13 3.98
C MET A 226 -2.33 13.25 2.74
N LEU A 227 -3.31 13.14 1.85
CA LEU A 227 -3.20 12.39 0.60
C LEU A 227 -2.07 12.92 -0.30
N GLU A 228 -1.94 14.24 -0.43
CA GLU A 228 -0.90 14.87 -1.23
C GLU A 228 0.51 14.52 -0.73
N TYR A 229 0.74 14.52 0.58
CA TYR A 229 2.03 14.13 1.16
C TYR A 229 2.31 12.63 1.00
N VAL A 230 1.28 11.78 1.14
CA VAL A 230 1.40 10.34 0.86
C VAL A 230 1.74 10.08 -0.60
N GLU A 231 1.03 10.75 -1.52
CA GLU A 231 1.26 10.67 -2.97
C GLU A 231 2.69 11.10 -3.33
N ALA A 232 3.12 12.26 -2.83
CA ALA A 232 4.44 12.80 -3.11
C ALA A 232 5.57 11.92 -2.55
N HIS A 233 5.37 11.32 -1.37
CA HIS A 233 6.36 10.40 -0.79
C HIS A 233 6.47 9.10 -1.60
N LEU A 234 5.34 8.52 -2.01
CA LEU A 234 5.33 7.29 -2.80
C LEU A 234 5.90 7.52 -4.20
N ALA A 235 5.61 8.67 -4.83
CA ALA A 235 6.23 9.06 -6.10
C ALA A 235 7.76 9.24 -5.95
N ALA A 236 8.21 9.83 -4.84
CA ALA A 236 9.64 10.03 -4.58
C ALA A 236 10.41 8.72 -4.34
N ALA A 237 9.77 7.72 -3.74
CA ALA A 237 10.37 6.41 -3.51
C ALA A 237 10.75 5.67 -4.81
N GLU A 238 10.10 6.05 -5.92
CA GLU A 238 10.33 5.52 -7.27
C GLU A 238 11.21 6.44 -8.13
N ALA A 239 11.88 7.43 -7.52
CA ALA A 239 12.71 8.39 -8.25
C ALA A 239 14.10 8.60 -7.64
N TYR A 240 15.06 8.91 -8.51
CA TYR A 240 16.36 9.48 -8.15
C TYR A 240 16.53 10.83 -8.81
N THR A 241 17.17 11.78 -8.12
CA THR A 241 17.77 12.94 -8.77
C THR A 241 19.24 12.66 -9.04
N ILE A 242 19.64 12.75 -10.31
CA ILE A 242 21.03 12.63 -10.73
C ILE A 242 21.57 14.02 -11.02
N THR A 243 22.74 14.33 -10.45
CA THR A 243 23.56 15.48 -10.84
C THR A 243 24.86 14.96 -11.43
N ALA A 244 25.30 15.51 -12.56
CA ALA A 244 26.59 15.17 -13.16
C ALA A 244 27.23 16.38 -13.83
N ASN A 245 28.55 16.38 -13.98
CA ASN A 245 29.26 17.40 -14.75
C ASN A 245 29.50 16.87 -16.16
N VAL A 246 29.14 17.64 -17.18
CA VAL A 246 29.30 17.29 -18.60
C VAL A 246 30.05 18.41 -19.29
N SER A 247 31.08 18.08 -20.06
CA SER A 247 31.79 19.06 -20.88
C SER A 247 31.00 19.38 -22.14
N GLY A 248 30.90 20.65 -22.52
CA GLY A 248 30.18 21.03 -23.73
C GLY A 248 30.48 22.45 -24.20
N ALA A 249 30.03 22.78 -25.41
CA ALA A 249 30.23 24.11 -26.00
C ALA A 249 29.23 25.16 -25.49
N SER A 250 28.00 24.73 -25.15
CA SER A 250 26.94 25.59 -24.62
C SER A 250 25.94 24.77 -23.78
N PRO A 251 25.11 25.40 -22.93
CA PRO A 251 24.04 24.71 -22.21
C PRO A 251 23.09 23.94 -23.14
N GLU A 252 22.78 24.49 -24.30
CA GLU A 252 21.87 23.90 -25.29
C GLU A 252 22.47 22.65 -25.92
N ALA A 253 23.78 22.67 -26.22
CA ALA A 253 24.49 21.50 -26.74
C ALA A 253 24.53 20.36 -25.72
N VAL A 254 24.73 20.69 -24.43
CA VAL A 254 24.67 19.72 -23.34
C VAL A 254 23.25 19.20 -23.13
N ALA A 255 22.24 20.07 -23.13
CA ALA A 255 20.85 19.63 -23.01
C ALA A 255 20.47 18.67 -24.14
N ALA A 256 20.85 18.99 -25.38
CA ALA A 256 20.57 18.16 -26.56
C ALA A 256 21.26 16.79 -26.49
N SER A 257 22.48 16.70 -25.95
CA SER A 257 23.18 15.41 -25.84
C SER A 257 22.52 14.47 -24.82
N ILE A 258 21.90 15.02 -23.77
CA ILE A 258 21.18 14.26 -22.74
C ILE A 258 19.73 13.93 -23.18
N LEU A 259 19.06 14.86 -23.87
CA LEU A 259 17.69 14.67 -24.37
C LEU A 259 17.60 13.69 -25.55
N GLY A 260 18.73 13.27 -26.12
CA GLY A 260 18.78 12.28 -27.20
C GLY A 260 18.28 10.90 -26.81
N ASP A 261 18.20 10.60 -25.51
CA ASP A 261 17.55 9.43 -24.94
C ASP A 261 16.25 9.87 -24.23
N LEU A 262 15.09 9.60 -24.85
CA LEU A 262 13.78 10.04 -24.34
C LEU A 262 13.50 9.54 -22.92
N ASP A 263 14.12 8.43 -22.50
CA ASP A 263 13.89 7.86 -21.17
C ASP A 263 14.69 8.58 -20.07
N LEU A 264 15.56 9.52 -20.44
CA LEU A 264 16.39 10.33 -19.55
C LEU A 264 16.06 11.82 -19.61
N SER A 265 14.98 12.21 -20.29
CA SER A 265 14.48 13.58 -20.24
C SER A 265 14.02 13.99 -18.84
N GLY A 266 13.79 13.02 -17.95
CA GLY A 266 13.17 13.25 -16.66
C GLY A 266 11.76 13.82 -16.79
N ILE A 267 11.28 14.50 -15.75
CA ILE A 267 9.87 14.97 -15.67
C ILE A 267 9.56 16.05 -16.72
N LYS A 268 10.48 17.00 -16.96
CA LYS A 268 10.31 18.09 -17.93
C LYS A 268 11.53 18.33 -18.83
N GLY A 269 12.69 17.79 -18.47
CA GLY A 269 13.98 18.09 -19.07
C GLY A 269 15.10 18.18 -18.02
N PRO A 270 16.37 18.08 -18.42
CA PRO A 270 17.49 18.32 -17.52
C PRO A 270 17.66 19.82 -17.25
N THR A 271 17.92 20.17 -15.99
CA THR A 271 18.43 21.50 -15.64
C THR A 271 19.91 21.55 -15.97
N VAL A 272 20.38 22.57 -16.71
CA VAL A 272 21.78 22.73 -17.10
C VAL A 272 22.33 24.06 -16.56
N SER A 273 23.39 23.99 -15.77
CA SER A 273 24.03 25.15 -15.13
C SER A 273 25.54 25.20 -15.41
N PRO A 274 26.15 26.37 -15.66
CA PRO A 274 27.59 26.45 -15.91
C PRO A 274 28.42 26.09 -14.67
N VAL A 275 29.55 25.41 -14.88
CA VAL A 275 30.56 25.09 -13.87
C VAL A 275 31.81 25.90 -14.19
N TYR A 276 32.20 26.78 -13.27
CA TYR A 276 33.35 27.68 -13.45
C TYR A 276 34.63 27.04 -12.92
N GLU A 277 35.62 26.90 -13.79
CA GLU A 277 36.97 26.45 -13.43
C GLU A 277 37.87 27.65 -13.09
N LYS A 278 39.00 27.39 -12.41
CA LYS A 278 40.00 28.41 -12.09
C LYS A 278 40.58 29.12 -13.32
N SER A 279 40.46 28.53 -14.51
CA SER A 279 40.86 29.09 -15.80
C SER A 279 39.93 30.21 -16.30
N GLY A 280 38.75 30.39 -15.70
CA GLY A 280 37.81 31.47 -16.01
C GLY A 280 36.89 31.22 -17.22
N GLN A 281 37.08 30.12 -17.97
CA GLN A 281 36.16 29.67 -19.02
C GLN A 281 35.31 28.50 -18.52
N ALA A 282 33.98 28.58 -18.69
CA ALA A 282 33.06 27.49 -18.38
C ALA A 282 33.03 26.49 -19.55
N SER A 283 33.87 25.45 -19.47
CA SER A 283 33.89 24.31 -20.40
C SER A 283 33.00 23.15 -19.92
N TRP A 284 32.51 23.25 -18.68
CA TRP A 284 31.70 22.24 -18.00
C TRP A 284 30.35 22.78 -17.58
N TYR A 285 29.37 21.89 -17.54
CA TYR A 285 28.01 22.16 -17.11
C TYR A 285 27.55 21.09 -16.12
N ALA A 286 26.92 21.51 -15.04
CA ALA A 286 26.22 20.62 -14.13
C ALA A 286 24.83 20.37 -14.71
N ILE A 287 24.53 19.10 -15.00
CA ILE A 287 23.19 18.66 -15.35
C ILE A 287 22.51 18.16 -14.07
N THR A 288 21.20 18.39 -13.94
CA THR A 288 20.37 17.78 -12.91
C THR A 288 19.09 17.25 -13.55
N VAL A 289 18.80 15.96 -13.33
CA VAL A 289 17.61 15.31 -13.87
C VAL A 289 17.01 14.36 -12.84
N THR A 290 15.68 14.29 -12.78
CA THR A 290 14.97 13.30 -11.97
C THR A 290 14.52 12.16 -12.87
N ILE A 291 14.91 10.93 -12.54
CA ILE A 291 14.65 9.72 -13.31
C ILE A 291 13.87 8.70 -12.47
N ALA A 292 13.23 7.75 -13.16
CA ALA A 292 12.67 6.57 -12.50
C ALA A 292 13.77 5.71 -11.87
N ARG A 293 13.45 5.07 -10.74
CA ARG A 293 14.39 4.33 -9.90
C ARG A 293 15.06 3.16 -10.61
N ASP A 294 14.31 2.45 -11.45
CA ASP A 294 14.76 1.30 -12.22
C ASP A 294 15.69 1.68 -13.39
N ARG A 295 15.67 2.96 -13.83
CA ARG A 295 16.52 3.49 -14.91
C ARG A 295 17.89 3.98 -14.44
N LEU A 296 18.24 3.85 -13.16
CA LEU A 296 19.50 4.38 -12.62
C LEU A 296 20.74 3.84 -13.35
N ILE A 297 20.77 2.55 -13.66
CA ILE A 297 21.91 1.91 -14.33
C ILE A 297 22.06 2.46 -15.76
N ASP A 298 20.96 2.50 -16.50
CA ASP A 298 20.91 2.98 -17.88
C ASP A 298 21.27 4.47 -17.95
N ALA A 299 20.74 5.27 -17.02
CA ALA A 299 21.05 6.69 -16.89
C ALA A 299 22.54 6.93 -16.69
N VAL A 300 23.17 6.21 -15.76
CA VAL A 300 24.62 6.36 -15.50
C VAL A 300 25.44 5.96 -16.73
N ALA A 301 25.05 4.90 -17.45
CA ALA A 301 25.73 4.48 -18.67
C ALA A 301 25.62 5.53 -19.79
N HIS A 302 24.41 6.05 -20.01
CA HIS A 302 24.15 7.10 -20.99
C HIS A 302 24.95 8.37 -20.67
N LEU A 303 24.89 8.85 -19.42
CA LEU A 303 25.64 10.02 -18.98
C LEU A 303 27.15 9.86 -19.21
N ARG A 304 27.72 8.67 -18.91
CA ARG A 304 29.12 8.39 -19.20
C ARG A 304 29.44 8.43 -20.70
N SER A 305 28.55 7.90 -21.54
CA SER A 305 28.71 7.96 -23.01
C SER A 305 28.68 9.38 -23.54
N ALA A 306 27.95 10.28 -22.87
CA ALA A 306 27.91 11.71 -23.15
C ALA A 306 29.09 12.50 -22.55
N GLY A 307 30.08 11.83 -21.96
CA GLY A 307 31.27 12.47 -21.37
C GLY A 307 31.06 13.01 -19.95
N ALA A 308 30.03 12.55 -19.25
CA ALA A 308 29.79 12.98 -17.87
C ALA A 308 30.85 12.46 -16.89
N ALA A 309 31.26 13.35 -15.98
CA ALA A 309 32.09 13.08 -14.82
C ALA A 309 31.33 13.42 -13.52
N SER A 310 31.81 12.90 -12.38
CA SER A 310 31.26 13.20 -11.05
C SER A 310 29.74 12.98 -10.94
N ILE A 311 29.24 11.84 -11.43
CA ILE A 311 27.82 11.48 -11.39
C ILE A 311 27.41 11.15 -9.94
N ILE A 312 26.44 11.89 -9.41
CA ILE A 312 25.88 11.73 -8.07
C ILE A 312 24.39 11.42 -8.22
N ALA A 313 23.93 10.33 -7.60
CA ALA A 313 22.51 10.02 -7.49
C ALA A 313 22.04 10.23 -6.04
N ARG A 314 20.94 10.97 -5.86
CA ARG A 314 20.31 11.25 -4.56
C ARG A 314 18.88 10.76 -4.56
N ARG A 315 18.47 10.17 -3.44
CA ARG A 315 17.05 9.85 -3.20
C ARG A 315 16.27 11.14 -3.00
N VAL A 316 15.01 11.11 -3.40
CA VAL A 316 14.05 12.18 -3.19
C VAL A 316 13.16 11.78 -2.00
N ASP A 317 12.86 12.72 -1.11
CA ASP A 317 11.97 12.46 0.03
C ASP A 317 10.49 12.71 -0.33
N TYR A 318 10.23 13.73 -1.17
CA TYR A 318 8.92 14.07 -1.74
C TYR A 318 9.04 14.56 -3.17
N LEU A 319 8.12 14.12 -4.03
CA LEU A 319 7.99 14.57 -5.40
C LEU A 319 6.56 15.03 -5.64
N PHE A 320 6.32 16.34 -5.46
CA PHE A 320 5.01 16.95 -5.70
C PHE A 320 4.81 17.22 -7.19
N GLY A 321 3.65 16.84 -7.71
CA GLY A 321 3.21 17.23 -9.05
C GLY A 321 2.66 18.67 -9.09
N GLU A 322 2.19 19.10 -10.26
CA GLU A 322 1.47 20.38 -10.41
C GLU A 322 0.17 20.41 -9.62
N SER A 323 -0.45 19.24 -9.44
CA SER A 323 -1.60 19.01 -8.59
C SER A 323 -1.53 17.61 -7.96
N SER A 324 -2.32 17.37 -6.91
CA SER A 324 -2.47 16.03 -6.32
C SER A 324 -3.57 15.26 -7.02
N ALA A 325 -3.19 14.24 -7.79
CA ALA A 325 -4.16 13.34 -8.41
C ALA A 325 -4.92 12.54 -7.35
N ALA A 326 -4.31 12.25 -6.19
CA ALA A 326 -4.97 11.61 -5.07
C ALA A 326 -6.07 12.48 -4.45
N LYS A 327 -5.80 13.78 -4.26
CA LYS A 327 -6.82 14.74 -3.79
C LYS A 327 -7.96 14.86 -4.80
N ALA A 328 -7.66 14.95 -6.09
CA ALA A 328 -8.68 15.00 -7.15
C ALA A 328 -9.56 13.73 -7.15
N ARG A 329 -8.96 12.53 -7.10
CA ARG A 329 -9.69 11.26 -6.99
C ARG A 329 -10.55 11.17 -5.73
N MET A 330 -10.09 11.73 -4.61
CA MET A 330 -10.91 11.80 -3.40
C MET A 330 -12.16 12.65 -3.64
N LEU A 331 -12.02 13.85 -4.21
CA LEU A 331 -13.16 14.75 -4.48
C LEU A 331 -14.16 14.10 -5.44
N GLU A 332 -13.67 13.45 -6.50
CA GLU A 332 -14.49 12.67 -7.44
C GLU A 332 -15.28 11.56 -6.74
N LYS A 333 -14.63 10.74 -5.90
CA LYS A 333 -15.30 9.69 -5.12
C LYS A 333 -16.31 10.25 -4.12
N LEU A 334 -16.09 11.47 -3.62
CA LEU A 334 -17.04 12.18 -2.77
C LEU A 334 -18.14 12.88 -3.58
N GLY A 335 -18.13 12.86 -4.92
CA GLY A 335 -19.12 13.54 -5.75
C GLY A 335 -19.08 15.06 -5.61
N ILE A 336 -17.90 15.63 -5.30
CA ILE A 336 -17.67 17.07 -5.18
C ILE A 336 -16.94 17.49 -6.45
N GLY A 337 -17.65 18.21 -7.34
CA GLY A 337 -17.04 18.81 -8.53
C GLY A 337 -16.13 20.00 -8.19
N GLU A 338 -15.28 20.38 -9.14
CA GLU A 338 -14.48 21.62 -9.09
C GLU A 338 -15.34 22.89 -9.01
#